data_AF-A0A6C1SMS0-F1
#
_entry.id   AF-A0A6C1SMS0-F1
#
_cell.length_a   1.000
_cell.length_b   1.000
_cell.length_c   1.000
_cell.angle_alpha   90.00
_cell.angle_beta   90.00
_cell.angle_gamma   90.00
#
_symmetry.space_group_name_H-M   'P 1'
#
loop_
_entity.id
_entity.type
_entity.pdbx_description
1 polymer ?
#
loop_
_entity_poly.entity_id
_entity_poly.type
_entity_poly.pdbx_seq_one_letter_code
_entity_poly.pdbx_strand_id
1 'polypeptide(L)'
;MLEKNRDDMGPTQTAVFSMRVRDFMRPRADALAIRPGTTCADMIAHMAHTKASCAVVVDAAGRPIGIITEQDIARRITYRAPGETPVETMMSAPVMAIEQREYLYYGIAWMRRHRLRHMPVVDGSGRLSGMLYLHDALAVATDRLMKQIDRLSQEGTLDGMKQVRAAQVDLAETLFADNLPAPEIQQVLTQINNDMYRRIGEASLQKMKEEGWGDPPVQMATIVMGSGGRGENYLFPDQDNGFILEDYPDAEHTRIDAYFIELAERLCRDLNEIGIPYCNGYCMAVNPLWRKTMSQWVDQINGWGRKSNFVAIRLADIFFDFQPVWGKSDLANDLRRTVTGMVRHNHFFLRQMFQDQADHNVALGFFGGFTTEK
;
A
#
# COMPACT_ATOMS: atom_id res chain seq x y z
N MET A 1 -32.10 -25.09 -3.76
CA MET A 1 -31.98 -24.33 -5.03
C MET A 1 -31.67 -22.90 -4.63
N LEU A 2 -30.46 -22.35 -4.72
CA LEU A 2 -29.32 -22.63 -5.59
C LEU A 2 -28.02 -22.49 -4.76
N GLU A 3 -27.35 -23.60 -4.44
CA GLU A 3 -25.90 -23.57 -4.27
C GLU A 3 -25.32 -23.66 -5.69
N LYS A 4 -24.99 -22.50 -6.27
CA LYS A 4 -24.13 -22.46 -7.45
C LYS A 4 -22.70 -22.39 -6.95
N ASN A 5 -21.89 -23.34 -7.42
CA ASN A 5 -20.45 -23.45 -7.19
C ASN A 5 -19.76 -22.08 -7.22
N ARG A 6 -19.05 -21.76 -6.13
CA ARG A 6 -18.14 -20.61 -6.03
C ARG A 6 -16.92 -20.71 -6.98
N ASP A 7 -16.65 -21.90 -7.53
CA ASP A 7 -15.47 -22.20 -8.34
C ASP A 7 -15.63 -21.95 -9.86
N ASP A 8 -16.79 -21.50 -10.33
CA ASP A 8 -17.08 -21.32 -11.77
C ASP A 8 -17.16 -19.83 -12.21
N MET A 9 -16.81 -18.90 -11.31
CA MET A 9 -16.64 -17.50 -11.65
C MET A 9 -15.16 -17.31 -12.01
N GLY A 10 -14.84 -17.32 -13.32
CA GLY A 10 -13.54 -16.82 -13.80
C GLY A 10 -13.24 -15.46 -13.17
N PRO A 11 -11.95 -15.05 -13.07
CA PRO A 11 -11.58 -13.84 -12.32
C PRO A 11 -12.50 -12.69 -12.70
N THR A 12 -13.20 -12.14 -11.71
CA THR A 12 -14.09 -10.99 -11.92
C THR A 12 -13.28 -9.93 -12.66
N GLN A 13 -13.85 -9.29 -13.69
CA GLN A 13 -13.09 -8.33 -14.51
C GLN A 13 -12.47 -7.21 -13.64
N THR A 14 -13.04 -6.98 -12.47
CA THR A 14 -12.66 -6.00 -11.46
C THR A 14 -11.64 -6.51 -10.45
N ALA A 15 -11.28 -7.81 -10.46
CA ALA A 15 -10.28 -8.42 -9.57
C ALA A 15 -8.93 -7.70 -9.64
N VAL A 16 -8.60 -7.08 -10.79
CA VAL A 16 -7.40 -6.27 -10.96
C VAL A 16 -7.25 -5.14 -9.92
N PHE A 17 -8.37 -4.63 -9.39
CA PHE A 17 -8.38 -3.58 -8.37
C PHE A 17 -8.16 -4.10 -6.95
N SER A 18 -8.48 -5.37 -6.68
CA SER A 18 -8.34 -5.98 -5.35
C SER A 18 -7.11 -6.88 -5.20
N MET A 19 -6.54 -7.34 -6.32
CA MET A 19 -5.35 -8.20 -6.35
C MET A 19 -4.06 -7.42 -6.06
N ARG A 20 -3.10 -8.10 -5.42
CA ARG A 20 -1.72 -7.61 -5.30
C ARG A 20 -0.87 -8.13 -6.45
N VAL A 21 0.24 -7.45 -6.71
CA VAL A 21 1.23 -7.87 -7.72
C VAL A 21 1.69 -9.31 -7.47
N ARG A 22 1.93 -9.71 -6.22
CA ARG A 22 2.35 -11.09 -5.87
C ARG A 22 1.35 -12.17 -6.28
N ASP A 23 0.06 -11.83 -6.36
CA ASP A 23 -1.01 -12.80 -6.67
C ASP A 23 -1.08 -13.07 -8.19
N PHE A 24 -0.32 -12.29 -8.98
CA PHE A 24 -0.38 -12.29 -10.43
C PHE A 24 1.00 -12.40 -11.11
N MET A 25 2.09 -12.00 -10.43
CA MET A 25 3.45 -12.05 -10.96
C MET A 25 3.88 -13.48 -11.30
N ARG A 26 4.82 -13.62 -12.24
CA ARG A 26 5.58 -14.86 -12.38
C ARG A 26 6.63 -14.95 -11.27
N PRO A 27 6.78 -16.10 -10.60
CA PRO A 27 7.66 -16.24 -9.44
C PRO A 27 9.14 -16.08 -9.82
N ARG A 28 9.98 -15.81 -8.81
CA ARG A 28 11.44 -15.66 -8.96
C ARG A 28 12.11 -16.79 -9.74
N ALA A 29 11.62 -18.02 -9.63
CA ALA A 29 12.18 -19.19 -10.31
C ALA A 29 12.13 -19.06 -11.84
N ASP A 30 11.15 -18.33 -12.37
CA ASP A 30 10.94 -18.13 -13.81
C ASP A 30 11.67 -16.89 -14.34
N ALA A 31 12.17 -16.04 -13.44
CA ALA A 31 12.90 -14.83 -13.80
C ALA A 31 14.36 -15.15 -14.09
N LEU A 32 14.82 -14.87 -15.31
CA LEU A 32 16.23 -14.93 -15.66
C LEU A 32 16.98 -13.77 -14.99
N ALA A 33 17.67 -14.06 -13.89
CA ALA A 33 18.51 -13.11 -13.18
C ALA A 33 19.99 -13.38 -13.47
N ILE A 34 20.70 -12.34 -13.88
CA ILE A 34 22.13 -12.38 -14.22
C ILE A 34 22.91 -11.36 -13.38
N ARG A 35 24.24 -11.47 -13.34
CA ARG A 35 25.11 -10.55 -12.60
C ARG A 35 25.88 -9.61 -13.52
N PRO A 36 26.31 -8.44 -13.02
CA PRO A 36 27.32 -7.62 -13.68
C PRO A 36 28.53 -8.46 -14.13
N GLY A 37 29.09 -8.14 -15.29
CA GLY A 37 30.17 -8.89 -15.94
C GLY A 37 29.71 -10.10 -16.75
N THR A 38 28.43 -10.49 -16.71
CA THR A 38 27.88 -11.46 -17.67
C THR A 38 28.00 -10.89 -19.08
N THR A 39 28.48 -11.67 -20.05
CA THR A 39 28.64 -11.18 -21.42
C THR A 39 27.30 -11.14 -22.16
N CYS A 40 27.16 -10.28 -23.17
CA CYS A 40 26.01 -10.24 -24.04
C CYS A 40 25.76 -11.59 -24.72
N ALA A 41 26.81 -12.29 -25.15
CA ALA A 41 26.71 -13.62 -25.76
C ALA A 41 26.12 -14.66 -24.78
N ASP A 42 26.64 -14.71 -23.55
CA ASP A 42 26.15 -15.64 -22.52
C ASP A 42 24.71 -15.32 -22.12
N MET A 43 24.37 -14.03 -21.97
CA MET A 43 23.00 -13.62 -21.69
C MET A 43 22.05 -14.04 -22.83
N ILE A 44 22.41 -13.82 -24.10
CA ILE A 44 21.59 -14.26 -25.25
C ILE A 44 21.41 -15.78 -25.23
N ALA A 45 22.49 -16.54 -24.98
CA ALA A 45 22.43 -17.99 -24.89
C ALA A 45 21.51 -18.47 -23.75
N HIS A 46 21.59 -17.85 -22.58
CA HIS A 46 20.69 -18.12 -21.46
C HIS A 46 19.23 -17.79 -21.81
N MET A 47 18.96 -16.61 -22.37
CA MET A 47 17.61 -16.21 -22.79
C MET A 47 17.02 -17.19 -23.80
N ALA A 48 17.81 -17.64 -24.77
CA ALA A 48 17.39 -18.62 -25.77
C ALA A 48 17.10 -20.00 -25.14
N HIS A 49 17.95 -20.45 -24.21
CA HIS A 49 17.78 -21.73 -23.52
C HIS A 49 16.53 -21.74 -22.62
N THR A 50 16.30 -20.67 -21.86
CA THR A 50 15.16 -20.56 -20.93
C THR A 50 13.91 -20.00 -21.59
N LYS A 51 13.97 -19.59 -22.86
CA LYS A 51 12.90 -18.87 -23.57
C LYS A 51 12.44 -17.60 -22.83
N ALA A 52 13.37 -16.93 -22.15
CA ALA A 52 13.08 -15.71 -21.41
C ALA A 52 13.05 -14.50 -22.35
N SER A 53 12.01 -13.67 -22.25
CA SER A 53 11.87 -12.43 -23.04
C SER A 53 12.64 -11.23 -22.48
N CYS A 54 13.19 -11.37 -21.28
CA CYS A 54 14.08 -10.40 -20.65
C CYS A 54 15.01 -11.07 -19.63
N ALA A 55 16.09 -10.38 -19.29
CA ALA A 55 17.00 -10.71 -18.21
C ALA A 55 17.11 -9.53 -17.24
N VAL A 56 17.05 -9.80 -15.95
CA VAL A 56 17.22 -8.81 -14.89
C VAL A 56 18.64 -8.88 -14.36
N VAL A 57 19.36 -7.76 -14.39
CA VAL A 57 20.69 -7.65 -13.80
C VAL A 57 20.51 -7.36 -12.31
N VAL A 58 21.06 -8.22 -11.44
CA VAL A 58 20.98 -8.10 -9.99
C VAL A 58 22.35 -7.91 -9.34
N ASP A 59 22.40 -7.14 -8.26
CA ASP A 59 23.61 -6.96 -7.45
C ASP A 59 23.92 -8.19 -6.56
N ALA A 60 24.98 -8.10 -5.76
CA ALA A 60 25.38 -9.17 -4.83
C ALA A 60 24.33 -9.47 -3.75
N ALA A 61 23.49 -8.49 -3.39
CA ALA A 61 22.39 -8.66 -2.45
C ALA A 61 21.11 -9.20 -3.11
N GLY A 62 21.11 -9.37 -4.43
CA GLY A 62 19.96 -9.84 -5.21
C GLY A 62 18.95 -8.73 -5.56
N ARG A 63 19.34 -7.46 -5.46
CA ARG A 63 18.50 -6.31 -5.83
C ARG A 63 18.62 -6.03 -7.33
N PRO A 64 17.50 -5.76 -8.03
CA PRO A 64 17.54 -5.46 -9.45
C PRO A 64 18.18 -4.08 -9.67
N ILE A 65 19.21 -4.02 -10.51
CA ILE A 65 19.95 -2.79 -10.85
C ILE A 65 19.80 -2.42 -12.34
N GLY A 66 19.33 -3.35 -13.17
CA GLY A 66 19.04 -3.10 -14.58
C GLY A 66 18.20 -4.21 -15.21
N ILE A 67 17.72 -3.96 -16.42
CA ILE A 67 16.98 -4.95 -17.21
C ILE A 67 17.39 -4.87 -18.69
N ILE A 68 17.42 -6.03 -19.36
CA ILE A 68 17.61 -6.16 -20.80
C ILE A 68 16.45 -6.96 -21.37
N THR A 69 15.84 -6.48 -22.44
CA THR A 69 14.74 -7.16 -23.14
C THR A 69 15.18 -7.66 -24.52
N GLU A 70 14.42 -8.57 -25.12
CA GLU A 70 14.59 -8.94 -26.54
C GLU A 70 14.63 -7.72 -27.48
N GLN A 71 13.83 -6.70 -27.16
CA GLN A 71 13.80 -5.46 -27.93
C GLN A 71 15.10 -4.65 -27.80
N ASP A 72 15.74 -4.67 -26.62
CA ASP A 72 17.06 -4.07 -26.42
C ASP A 72 18.14 -4.86 -27.17
N ILE A 73 18.06 -6.19 -27.18
CA ILE A 73 18.99 -7.03 -27.97
C ILE A 73 18.93 -6.65 -29.44
N ALA A 74 17.73 -6.64 -30.03
CA ALA A 74 17.53 -6.32 -31.44
C ALA A 74 17.96 -4.89 -31.80
N ARG A 75 17.76 -3.92 -30.90
CA ARG A 75 18.06 -2.50 -31.17
C ARG A 75 19.48 -2.07 -30.83
N ARG A 76 20.08 -2.65 -29.80
CA ARG A 76 21.33 -2.18 -29.20
C ARG A 76 22.46 -3.19 -29.33
N ILE A 77 22.20 -4.49 -29.36
CA ILE A 77 23.27 -5.51 -29.25
C ILE A 77 23.64 -6.07 -30.61
N THR A 78 22.68 -6.59 -31.39
CA THR A 78 22.93 -7.37 -32.63
C THR A 78 23.86 -6.68 -33.64
N TYR A 79 23.92 -5.34 -33.66
CA TYR A 79 24.73 -4.57 -34.62
C TYR A 79 25.70 -3.56 -33.99
N ARG A 80 25.78 -3.44 -32.66
CA ARG A 80 26.55 -2.36 -32.01
C ARG A 80 27.50 -2.81 -30.90
N ALA A 81 27.46 -4.07 -30.48
CA ALA A 81 28.31 -4.56 -29.40
C ALA A 81 28.88 -5.95 -29.72
N PRO A 82 30.20 -6.18 -29.55
CA PRO A 82 30.78 -7.52 -29.53
C PRO A 82 30.10 -8.41 -28.48
N GLY A 83 30.11 -9.73 -28.69
CA GLY A 83 29.47 -10.68 -27.77
C GLY A 83 30.04 -10.64 -26.35
N GLU A 84 31.32 -10.29 -26.21
CA GLU A 84 32.07 -10.17 -24.96
C GLU A 84 31.70 -8.92 -24.15
N THR A 85 30.89 -8.02 -24.71
CA THR A 85 30.44 -6.79 -24.05
C THR A 85 29.68 -7.13 -22.76
N PRO A 86 30.02 -6.52 -21.61
CA PRO A 86 29.27 -6.74 -20.36
C PRO A 86 27.83 -6.24 -20.44
N VAL A 87 26.89 -6.99 -19.88
CA VAL A 87 25.45 -6.65 -19.90
C VAL A 87 25.13 -5.30 -19.26
N GLU A 88 25.87 -4.89 -18.23
CA GLU A 88 25.65 -3.63 -17.52
C GLU A 88 25.87 -2.39 -18.39
N THR A 89 26.61 -2.49 -19.50
CA THR A 89 26.79 -1.36 -20.43
C THR A 89 25.63 -1.24 -21.43
N MET A 90 24.78 -2.27 -21.52
CA MET A 90 23.69 -2.37 -22.48
C MET A 90 22.30 -2.35 -21.83
N MET A 91 22.22 -2.60 -20.53
CA MET A 91 20.99 -2.61 -19.75
C MET A 91 20.32 -1.24 -19.66
N SER A 92 19.00 -1.25 -19.45
CA SER A 92 18.28 -0.06 -19.02
C SER A 92 18.40 0.06 -17.49
N ALA A 93 18.92 1.21 -17.03
CA ALA A 93 19.15 1.52 -15.62
C ALA A 93 18.90 3.02 -15.33
N PRO A 94 18.46 3.40 -14.11
CA PRO A 94 18.01 2.50 -13.05
C PRO A 94 16.74 1.76 -13.46
N VAL A 95 16.61 0.50 -13.03
CA VAL A 95 15.42 -0.29 -13.37
C VAL A 95 14.24 0.12 -12.51
N MET A 96 13.10 0.32 -13.16
CA MET A 96 11.83 0.53 -12.47
C MET A 96 11.32 -0.82 -11.99
N ALA A 97 11.04 -0.93 -10.69
CA ALA A 97 10.56 -2.15 -10.05
C ALA A 97 9.36 -1.82 -9.15
N ILE A 98 8.49 -2.80 -8.96
CA ILE A 98 7.29 -2.67 -8.11
C ILE A 98 7.38 -3.62 -6.91
N GLU A 99 6.91 -3.22 -5.74
CA GLU A 99 6.89 -4.11 -4.57
C GLU A 99 5.74 -5.13 -4.70
N GLN A 100 5.98 -6.38 -4.29
CA GLN A 100 5.04 -7.49 -4.50
C GLN A 100 3.68 -7.32 -3.80
N ARG A 101 3.59 -6.47 -2.77
CA ARG A 101 2.37 -6.12 -2.05
C ARG A 101 1.71 -4.87 -2.62
N GLU A 102 2.27 -4.20 -3.64
CA GLU A 102 1.55 -3.16 -4.37
C GLU A 102 0.31 -3.75 -5.06
N TYR A 103 -0.67 -2.89 -5.34
CA TYR A 103 -1.86 -3.31 -6.07
C TYR A 103 -1.55 -3.56 -7.54
N LEU A 104 -2.19 -4.58 -8.12
CA LEU A 104 -1.98 -4.95 -9.51
C LEU A 104 -2.36 -3.82 -10.48
N TYR A 105 -3.48 -3.12 -10.22
CA TYR A 105 -3.89 -1.99 -11.06
C TYR A 105 -2.82 -0.89 -11.15
N TYR A 106 -2.11 -0.62 -10.03
CA TYR A 106 -1.02 0.35 -10.02
C TYR A 106 0.15 -0.12 -10.88
N GLY A 107 0.52 -1.40 -10.76
CA GLY A 107 1.53 -2.02 -11.61
C GLY A 107 1.20 -1.90 -13.09
N ILE A 108 -0.04 -2.22 -13.48
CA ILE A 108 -0.51 -2.11 -14.87
C ILE A 108 -0.41 -0.66 -15.35
N ALA A 109 -0.90 0.29 -14.57
CA ALA A 109 -0.88 1.68 -14.96
C ALA A 109 0.54 2.23 -15.10
N TRP A 110 1.41 1.87 -14.15
CA TRP A 110 2.78 2.31 -14.15
C TRP A 110 3.54 1.78 -15.38
N MET A 111 3.36 0.49 -15.69
CA MET A 111 3.90 -0.10 -16.91
C MET A 111 3.41 0.61 -18.16
N ARG A 112 2.11 0.93 -18.26
CA ARG A 112 1.55 1.62 -19.42
C ARG A 112 2.09 3.04 -19.56
N ARG A 113 2.09 3.80 -18.46
CA ARG A 113 2.60 5.17 -18.41
C ARG A 113 4.05 5.27 -18.85
N HIS A 114 4.87 4.28 -18.48
CA HIS A 114 6.30 4.24 -18.82
C HIS A 114 6.60 3.35 -20.03
N ARG A 115 5.56 2.88 -20.74
CA ARG A 115 5.66 2.02 -21.93
C ARG A 115 6.48 0.75 -21.70
N LEU A 116 6.43 0.21 -20.49
CA LEU A 116 7.10 -1.01 -20.07
C LEU A 116 6.23 -2.24 -20.40
N ARG A 117 6.89 -3.31 -20.81
CA ARG A 117 6.25 -4.63 -21.00
C ARG A 117 6.62 -5.64 -19.91
N HIS A 118 7.74 -5.38 -19.23
CA HIS A 118 8.33 -6.20 -18.19
C HIS A 118 8.68 -5.29 -17.03
N MET A 119 8.36 -5.69 -15.82
CA MET A 119 8.71 -4.95 -14.61
C MET A 119 9.15 -5.93 -13.53
N PRO A 120 10.39 -5.82 -13.03
CA PRO A 120 10.83 -6.56 -11.86
C PRO A 120 9.91 -6.33 -10.67
N VAL A 121 9.59 -7.41 -9.98
CA VAL A 121 8.86 -7.35 -8.71
C VAL A 121 9.84 -7.59 -7.58
N VAL A 122 9.81 -6.75 -6.55
CA VAL A 122 10.70 -6.84 -5.39
C VAL A 122 9.97 -7.20 -4.11
N ASP A 123 10.67 -7.85 -3.18
CA ASP A 123 10.23 -8.02 -1.80
C ASP A 123 10.46 -6.74 -0.97
N GLY A 124 10.00 -6.73 0.28
CA GLY A 124 10.18 -5.59 1.19
C GLY A 124 11.64 -5.25 1.53
N SER A 125 12.61 -6.09 1.16
CA SER A 125 14.05 -5.82 1.29
C SER A 125 14.70 -5.29 -0.01
N GLY A 126 13.88 -5.10 -1.05
CA GLY A 126 14.29 -4.64 -2.38
C GLY A 126 14.88 -5.74 -3.26
N ARG A 127 14.81 -7.01 -2.86
CA ARG A 127 15.36 -8.13 -3.65
C ARG A 127 14.35 -8.60 -4.69
N LEU A 128 14.84 -9.08 -5.82
CA LEU A 128 14.00 -9.63 -6.88
C LEU A 128 13.18 -10.82 -6.37
N SER A 129 11.84 -10.68 -6.39
CA SER A 129 10.86 -11.68 -5.97
C SER A 129 10.12 -12.32 -7.16
N GLY A 130 10.09 -11.64 -8.31
CA GLY A 130 9.41 -12.12 -9.50
C GLY A 130 9.42 -11.12 -10.64
N MET A 131 8.57 -11.37 -11.63
CA MET A 131 8.39 -10.52 -12.80
C MET A 131 6.91 -10.29 -13.08
N LEU A 132 6.53 -9.03 -13.28
CA LEU A 132 5.22 -8.65 -13.78
C LEU A 132 5.32 -8.41 -15.29
N TYR A 133 4.43 -9.05 -16.05
CA TYR A 133 4.32 -8.89 -17.48
C TYR A 133 3.01 -8.19 -17.81
N LEU A 134 3.09 -7.13 -18.62
CA LEU A 134 1.91 -6.33 -18.94
C LEU A 134 0.87 -7.17 -19.70
N HIS A 135 1.29 -8.05 -20.61
CA HIS A 135 0.36 -8.89 -21.38
C HIS A 135 -0.43 -9.86 -20.50
N ASP A 136 0.22 -10.48 -19.51
CA ASP A 136 -0.46 -11.32 -18.53
C ASP A 136 -1.48 -10.43 -17.78
N ALA A 137 -1.03 -9.28 -17.25
CA ALA A 137 -1.84 -8.41 -16.41
C ALA A 137 -3.04 -7.77 -17.15
N LEU A 138 -2.93 -7.59 -18.47
CA LEU A 138 -4.01 -7.10 -19.33
C LEU A 138 -5.00 -8.20 -19.74
N ALA A 139 -4.60 -9.47 -19.74
CA ALA A 139 -5.48 -10.57 -20.16
C ALA A 139 -6.76 -10.69 -19.30
N VAL A 140 -6.73 -10.13 -18.10
CA VAL A 140 -7.85 -10.14 -17.14
C VAL A 140 -8.69 -8.87 -17.13
N ALA A 141 -8.39 -7.86 -17.97
CA ALA A 141 -8.97 -6.53 -17.83
C ALA A 141 -9.55 -5.96 -19.13
N THR A 142 -10.71 -5.29 -19.04
CA THR A 142 -11.42 -4.71 -20.20
C THR A 142 -10.94 -3.29 -20.53
N ASP A 143 -11.20 -2.81 -21.75
CA ASP A 143 -10.88 -1.43 -22.17
C ASP A 143 -11.51 -0.37 -21.26
N ARG A 144 -12.73 -0.62 -20.76
CA ARG A 144 -13.42 0.25 -19.81
C ARG A 144 -12.66 0.36 -18.49
N LEU A 145 -12.19 -0.77 -17.95
CA LEU A 145 -11.42 -0.78 -16.71
C LEU A 145 -10.03 -0.19 -16.91
N MET A 146 -9.42 -0.36 -18.08
CA MET A 146 -8.15 0.30 -18.42
C MET A 146 -8.23 1.81 -18.33
N LYS A 147 -9.32 2.43 -18.79
CA LYS A 147 -9.54 3.87 -18.63
C LYS A 147 -9.64 4.28 -17.16
N GLN A 148 -10.26 3.46 -16.32
CA GLN A 148 -10.32 3.72 -14.88
C GLN A 148 -8.95 3.59 -14.21
N ILE A 149 -8.18 2.55 -14.57
CA ILE A 149 -6.81 2.36 -14.08
C ILE A 149 -5.92 3.57 -14.41
N ASP A 150 -5.99 4.06 -15.65
CA ASP A 150 -5.20 5.22 -16.08
C ASP A 150 -5.57 6.48 -15.27
N ARG A 151 -6.86 6.68 -14.98
CA ARG A 151 -7.33 7.81 -14.16
C ARG A 151 -6.90 7.72 -12.70
N LEU A 152 -6.78 6.52 -12.13
CA LEU A 152 -6.36 6.31 -10.74
C LEU A 152 -4.83 6.39 -10.55
N SER A 153 -4.09 6.57 -11.64
CA SER A 153 -2.62 6.45 -11.64
C SER A 153 -1.92 7.78 -11.91
N GLN A 154 -2.55 8.85 -11.41
CA GLN A 154 -1.97 10.19 -11.41
C GLN A 154 -0.75 10.29 -10.51
N GLU A 155 0.08 11.30 -10.76
CA GLU A 155 1.21 11.65 -9.90
C GLU A 155 0.75 11.99 -8.48
N GLY A 156 1.66 11.83 -7.50
CA GLY A 156 1.45 12.19 -6.10
C GLY A 156 1.33 13.70 -5.82
N THR A 157 0.92 14.50 -6.79
CA THR A 157 0.62 15.93 -6.62
C THR A 157 -0.79 16.11 -6.06
N LEU A 158 -1.08 17.23 -5.40
CA LEU A 158 -2.41 17.52 -4.87
C LEU A 158 -3.49 17.49 -5.96
N ASP A 159 -3.22 18.07 -7.12
CA ASP A 159 -4.16 18.06 -8.24
C ASP A 159 -4.33 16.65 -8.82
N GLY A 160 -3.25 15.87 -8.92
CA GLY A 160 -3.32 14.47 -9.31
C GLY A 160 -4.20 13.66 -8.36
N MET A 161 -4.05 13.86 -7.04
CA MET A 161 -4.84 13.16 -6.03
C MET A 161 -6.32 13.59 -6.03
N LYS A 162 -6.63 14.88 -6.27
CA LYS A 162 -8.01 15.35 -6.50
C LYS A 162 -8.65 14.65 -7.70
N GLN A 163 -7.90 14.41 -8.78
CA GLN A 163 -8.38 13.67 -9.94
C GLN A 163 -8.60 12.19 -9.63
N VAL A 164 -7.73 11.56 -8.84
CA VAL A 164 -7.91 10.17 -8.36
C VAL A 164 -9.21 10.05 -7.55
N ARG A 165 -9.49 11.00 -6.65
CA ARG A 165 -10.73 11.06 -5.87
C ARG A 165 -11.96 11.20 -6.76
N ALA A 166 -11.91 12.06 -7.77
CA ALA A 166 -13.00 12.20 -8.73
C ALA A 166 -13.22 10.89 -9.53
N ALA A 167 -12.14 10.24 -9.97
CA ALA A 167 -12.22 8.98 -10.70
C ALA A 167 -12.74 7.79 -9.86
N GLN A 168 -12.52 7.84 -8.54
CA GLN A 168 -13.01 6.83 -7.60
C GLN A 168 -14.54 6.71 -7.60
N VAL A 169 -15.26 7.82 -7.79
CA VAL A 169 -16.73 7.83 -7.89
C VAL A 169 -17.19 7.05 -9.13
N ASP A 170 -16.59 7.34 -10.29
CA ASP A 170 -16.91 6.66 -11.55
C ASP A 170 -16.54 5.17 -11.49
N LEU A 171 -15.44 4.83 -10.82
CA LEU A 171 -15.08 3.43 -10.57
C LEU A 171 -16.16 2.76 -9.71
N ALA A 172 -16.56 3.35 -8.58
CA ALA A 172 -17.57 2.77 -7.71
C ALA A 172 -18.90 2.52 -8.45
N GLU A 173 -19.34 3.48 -9.27
CA GLU A 173 -20.53 3.33 -10.12
C GLU A 173 -20.36 2.17 -11.11
N THR A 174 -19.19 2.05 -11.74
CA THR A 174 -18.86 0.95 -12.65
C THR A 174 -18.92 -0.40 -11.94
N LEU A 175 -18.27 -0.52 -10.76
CA LEU A 175 -18.24 -1.77 -9.98
C LEU A 175 -19.65 -2.16 -9.51
N PHE A 176 -20.46 -1.17 -9.13
CA PHE A 176 -21.85 -1.39 -8.71
C PHE A 176 -22.72 -1.85 -9.88
N ALA A 177 -22.58 -1.23 -11.06
CA ALA A 177 -23.27 -1.64 -12.28
C ALA A 177 -22.90 -3.06 -12.73
N ASP A 178 -21.67 -3.50 -12.43
CA ASP A 178 -21.19 -4.86 -12.66
C ASP A 178 -21.66 -5.86 -11.57
N ASN A 179 -22.53 -5.44 -10.65
CA ASN A 179 -23.10 -6.22 -9.55
C ASN A 179 -22.05 -6.80 -8.59
N LEU A 180 -20.93 -6.08 -8.39
CA LEU A 180 -19.93 -6.48 -7.41
C LEU A 180 -20.50 -6.31 -5.99
N PRO A 181 -20.27 -7.26 -5.06
CA PRO A 181 -20.72 -7.12 -3.68
C PRO A 181 -20.19 -5.85 -3.02
N ALA A 182 -21.04 -5.14 -2.26
CA ALA A 182 -20.67 -3.90 -1.59
C ALA A 182 -19.38 -4.00 -0.75
N PRO A 183 -19.12 -5.09 0.02
CA PRO A 183 -17.85 -5.24 0.73
C PRO A 183 -16.61 -5.27 -0.18
N GLU A 184 -16.72 -5.83 -1.37
CA GLU A 184 -15.61 -5.84 -2.35
C GLU A 184 -15.36 -4.43 -2.92
N ILE A 185 -16.44 -3.68 -3.18
CA ILE A 185 -16.34 -2.28 -3.57
C ILE A 185 -15.67 -1.46 -2.46
N GLN A 186 -16.12 -1.61 -1.20
CA GLN A 186 -15.53 -0.92 -0.06
C GLN A 186 -14.04 -1.25 0.12
N GLN A 187 -13.64 -2.51 -0.11
CA GLN A 187 -12.23 -2.88 -0.10
C GLN A 187 -11.48 -2.10 -1.17
N VAL A 188 -11.92 -2.10 -2.43
CA VAL A 188 -11.26 -1.33 -3.51
C VAL A 188 -11.18 0.16 -3.16
N LEU A 189 -12.27 0.76 -2.64
CA LEU A 189 -12.27 2.16 -2.23
C LEU A 189 -11.26 2.44 -1.12
N THR A 190 -11.22 1.60 -0.09
CA THR A 190 -10.29 1.73 1.03
C THR A 190 -8.85 1.60 0.56
N GLN A 191 -8.59 0.69 -0.36
CA GLN A 191 -7.27 0.46 -0.91
C GLN A 191 -6.76 1.69 -1.67
N ILE A 192 -7.61 2.31 -2.49
CA ILE A 192 -7.33 3.57 -3.18
C ILE A 192 -7.09 4.70 -2.16
N ASN A 193 -7.93 4.80 -1.13
CA ASN A 193 -7.78 5.80 -0.08
C ASN A 193 -6.45 5.66 0.68
N ASN A 194 -6.11 4.44 1.09
CA ASN A 194 -4.88 4.14 1.81
C ASN A 194 -3.62 4.40 0.98
N ASP A 195 -3.67 4.18 -0.34
CA ASP A 195 -2.57 4.52 -1.24
C ASP A 195 -2.37 6.06 -1.35
N MET A 196 -3.42 6.87 -1.22
CA MET A 196 -3.28 8.33 -1.18
C MET A 196 -2.49 8.81 0.05
N TYR A 197 -2.61 8.15 1.20
CA TYR A 197 -1.77 8.45 2.38
C TYR A 197 -0.28 8.26 2.06
N ARG A 198 0.07 7.15 1.39
CA ARG A 198 1.44 6.85 0.99
C ARG A 198 1.98 7.91 0.03
N ARG A 199 1.26 8.22 -1.04
CA ARG A 199 1.69 9.19 -2.07
C ARG A 199 1.84 10.60 -1.51
N ILE A 200 0.89 11.05 -0.69
CA ILE A 200 0.96 12.38 -0.02
C ILE A 200 2.10 12.42 0.98
N GLY A 201 2.29 11.33 1.74
CA GLY A 201 3.40 11.19 2.68
C GLY A 201 4.76 11.30 1.98
N GLU A 202 4.95 10.55 0.90
CA GLU A 202 6.18 10.59 0.08
C GLU A 202 6.45 12.00 -0.47
N ALA A 203 5.42 12.65 -1.02
CA ALA A 203 5.52 14.03 -1.51
C ALA A 203 5.87 15.01 -0.37
N SER A 204 5.30 14.83 0.81
CA SER A 204 5.56 15.67 1.99
C SER A 204 7.01 15.52 2.47
N LEU A 205 7.54 14.29 2.54
CA LEU A 205 8.94 14.06 2.90
C LEU A 205 9.90 14.66 1.88
N GLN A 206 9.63 14.47 0.59
CA GLN A 206 10.46 15.03 -0.47
C GLN A 206 10.54 16.55 -0.35
N LYS A 207 9.40 17.21 -0.13
CA LYS A 207 9.33 18.66 0.07
C LYS A 207 10.04 19.10 1.36
N MET A 208 9.85 18.40 2.48
CA MET A 208 10.56 18.69 3.73
C MET A 208 12.08 18.57 3.55
N LYS A 209 12.54 17.56 2.81
CA LYS A 209 13.96 17.37 2.48
C LYS A 209 14.51 18.54 1.67
N GLU A 210 13.78 19.00 0.65
CA GLU A 210 14.14 20.17 -0.17
C GLU A 210 14.19 21.47 0.64
N GLU A 211 13.32 21.60 1.65
CA GLU A 211 13.28 22.74 2.59
C GLU A 211 14.35 22.67 3.69
N GLY A 212 15.19 21.62 3.71
CA GLY A 212 16.31 21.51 4.63
C GLY A 212 16.03 20.78 5.94
N TRP A 213 14.85 20.16 6.10
CA TRP A 213 14.57 19.29 7.27
C TRP A 213 15.39 18.01 7.27
N GLY A 214 15.84 17.57 6.09
CA GLY A 214 16.58 16.31 5.90
C GLY A 214 15.67 15.07 5.87
N ASP A 215 16.31 13.90 5.92
CA ASP A 215 15.63 12.61 6.00
C ASP A 215 15.00 12.39 7.41
N PRO A 216 13.98 11.53 7.54
CA PRO A 216 13.39 11.24 8.84
C PRO A 216 14.44 10.81 9.87
N PRO A 217 14.46 11.41 11.07
CA PRO A 217 15.52 11.20 12.04
C PRO A 217 15.51 9.80 12.68
N VAL A 218 14.37 9.11 12.61
CA VAL A 218 14.21 7.69 12.97
C VAL A 218 13.25 7.02 12.00
N GLN A 219 13.23 5.69 11.99
CA GLN A 219 12.27 4.94 11.18
C GLN A 219 10.85 5.14 11.71
N MET A 220 9.88 5.12 10.79
CA MET A 220 8.47 5.33 11.10
C MET A 220 7.56 4.47 10.24
N ALA A 221 6.35 4.21 10.73
CA ALA A 221 5.24 3.67 9.97
C ALA A 221 4.01 4.56 10.14
N THR A 222 3.37 4.92 9.03
CA THR A 222 2.06 5.55 9.04
C THR A 222 1.01 4.47 9.06
N ILE A 223 0.10 4.58 10.00
CA ILE A 223 -1.05 3.71 10.15
C ILE A 223 -2.32 4.46 9.81
N VAL A 224 -3.29 3.76 9.24
CA VAL A 224 -4.69 4.19 9.20
C VAL A 224 -5.50 3.32 10.14
N MET A 225 -6.56 3.87 10.72
CA MET A 225 -7.39 3.24 11.74
C MET A 225 -8.86 3.30 11.31
N GLY A 226 -9.76 2.82 12.18
CA GLY A 226 -11.20 2.83 11.91
C GLY A 226 -11.56 2.13 10.60
N SER A 227 -12.48 2.71 9.83
CA SER A 227 -12.95 2.11 8.57
C SER A 227 -11.84 1.98 7.51
N GLY A 228 -10.87 2.89 7.52
CA GLY A 228 -9.68 2.82 6.66
C GLY A 228 -8.79 1.65 7.06
N GLY A 229 -8.72 1.35 8.36
CA GLY A 229 -8.05 0.19 8.95
C GLY A 229 -8.72 -1.15 8.62
N ARG A 230 -10.06 -1.19 8.73
CA ARG A 230 -10.88 -2.40 8.49
C ARG A 230 -11.09 -2.76 7.03
N GLY A 231 -10.78 -1.86 6.09
CA GLY A 231 -10.98 -2.13 4.66
C GLY A 231 -12.40 -1.85 4.19
N GLU A 232 -13.13 -0.94 4.85
CA GLU A 232 -14.57 -0.75 4.66
C GLU A 232 -14.99 0.70 4.36
N ASN A 233 -14.08 1.55 3.87
CA ASN A 233 -14.41 2.91 3.46
C ASN A 233 -15.54 2.96 2.42
N TYR A 234 -16.40 3.95 2.61
CA TYR A 234 -17.29 4.47 1.57
C TYR A 234 -16.54 5.51 0.69
N LEU A 235 -17.26 6.21 -0.19
CA LEU A 235 -16.69 7.21 -1.10
C LEU A 235 -16.02 8.39 -0.37
N PHE A 236 -16.57 8.82 0.76
CA PHE A 236 -16.16 10.04 1.46
C PHE A 236 -15.79 9.74 2.92
N PRO A 237 -14.70 8.99 3.17
CA PRO A 237 -14.23 8.79 4.54
C PRO A 237 -13.58 10.07 5.06
N ASP A 238 -13.52 10.21 6.37
CA ASP A 238 -12.60 11.13 7.05
C ASP A 238 -11.22 10.47 7.24
N GLN A 239 -10.29 11.21 7.86
CA GLN A 239 -8.95 10.70 8.14
C GLN A 239 -8.77 10.19 9.56
N ASP A 240 -8.61 8.88 9.70
CA ASP A 240 -8.15 8.23 10.92
C ASP A 240 -6.72 7.70 10.71
N ASN A 241 -5.71 8.41 11.22
CA ASN A 241 -4.31 8.08 10.99
C ASN A 241 -3.40 8.32 12.20
N GLY A 242 -2.21 7.71 12.18
CA GLY A 242 -1.21 7.86 13.23
C GLY A 242 0.18 7.49 12.74
N PHE A 243 1.20 7.78 13.56
CA PHE A 243 2.57 7.34 13.36
C PHE A 243 3.03 6.41 14.48
N ILE A 244 3.73 5.35 14.07
CA ILE A 244 4.52 4.49 14.93
C ILE A 244 5.98 4.81 14.64
N LEU A 245 6.68 5.34 15.63
CA LEU A 245 8.10 5.71 15.53
C LEU A 245 8.96 4.61 16.16
N GLU A 246 10.16 4.40 15.64
CA GLU A 246 11.20 3.66 16.36
C GLU A 246 11.53 4.37 17.69
N ASP A 247 11.84 3.60 18.73
CA ASP A 247 12.23 4.18 20.02
C ASP A 247 13.55 4.97 19.89
N TYR A 248 13.62 6.09 20.60
CA TYR A 248 14.78 6.98 20.62
C TYR A 248 15.00 7.54 22.03
N PRO A 249 16.20 8.05 22.36
CA PRO A 249 16.48 8.62 23.67
C PRO A 249 15.61 9.84 23.97
N ASP A 250 15.08 9.95 25.20
CA ASP A 250 14.23 11.08 25.63
C ASP A 250 14.89 12.45 25.42
N ALA A 251 16.22 12.53 25.54
CA ALA A 251 16.98 13.75 25.30
C ALA A 251 16.84 14.29 23.86
N GLU A 252 16.48 13.44 22.90
CA GLU A 252 16.27 13.82 21.50
C GLU A 252 14.81 14.11 21.16
N HIS A 253 13.88 13.90 22.11
CA HIS A 253 12.44 13.96 21.86
C HIS A 253 12.00 15.28 21.23
N THR A 254 12.42 16.42 21.75
CA THR A 254 12.05 17.73 21.19
C THR A 254 12.42 17.85 19.71
N ARG A 255 13.61 17.38 19.32
CA ARG A 255 14.10 17.49 17.94
C ARG A 255 13.39 16.49 17.02
N ILE A 256 13.29 15.24 17.46
CA ILE A 256 12.69 14.15 16.67
C ILE A 256 11.19 14.37 16.52
N ASP A 257 10.50 14.68 17.61
CA ASP A 257 9.07 14.91 17.60
C ASP A 257 8.70 16.14 16.78
N ALA A 258 9.48 17.24 16.83
CA ALA A 258 9.25 18.41 15.97
C ALA A 258 9.25 18.08 14.48
N TYR A 259 10.14 17.19 14.01
CA TYR A 259 10.13 16.71 12.62
C TYR A 259 8.80 16.02 12.29
N PHE A 260 8.33 15.14 13.18
CA PHE A 260 7.10 14.39 12.94
C PHE A 260 5.83 15.23 13.17
N ILE A 261 5.88 16.34 13.93
CA ILE A 261 4.79 17.33 14.01
C ILE A 261 4.60 17.91 12.62
N GLU A 262 5.68 18.44 12.03
CA GLU A 262 5.64 19.06 10.71
C GLU A 262 5.14 18.07 9.65
N LEU A 263 5.64 16.84 9.65
CA LEU A 263 5.19 15.82 8.72
C LEU A 263 3.69 15.50 8.90
N ALA A 264 3.23 15.37 10.14
CA ALA A 264 1.83 15.09 10.44
C ALA A 264 0.92 16.25 9.98
N GLU A 265 1.31 17.50 10.23
CA GLU A 265 0.56 18.69 9.82
C GLU A 265 0.43 18.77 8.29
N ARG A 266 1.52 18.52 7.56
CA ARG A 266 1.51 18.49 6.10
C ARG A 266 0.60 17.37 5.57
N LEU A 267 0.78 16.15 6.08
CA LEU A 267 -0.03 15.00 5.69
C LEU A 267 -1.52 15.28 5.91
N CYS A 268 -1.92 15.70 7.11
CA CYS A 268 -3.33 15.93 7.45
C CYS A 268 -3.94 17.10 6.68
N ARG A 269 -3.19 18.17 6.45
CA ARG A 269 -3.63 19.32 5.63
C ARG A 269 -3.84 18.91 4.18
N ASP A 270 -2.88 18.21 3.60
CA ASP A 270 -2.89 17.83 2.19
C ASP A 270 -3.96 16.77 1.93
N LEU A 271 -4.19 15.82 2.86
CA LEU A 271 -5.34 14.91 2.84
C LEU A 271 -6.68 15.65 2.86
N ASN A 272 -6.81 16.66 3.74
CA ASN A 272 -8.01 17.49 3.79
C ASN A 272 -8.22 18.25 2.47
N GLU A 273 -7.16 18.78 1.87
CA GLU A 273 -7.24 19.51 0.60
C GLU A 273 -7.69 18.63 -0.58
N ILE A 274 -7.30 17.35 -0.60
CA ILE A 274 -7.74 16.40 -1.62
C ILE A 274 -9.15 15.83 -1.33
N GLY A 275 -9.80 16.25 -0.24
CA GLY A 275 -11.17 15.84 0.09
C GLY A 275 -11.28 14.58 0.96
N ILE A 276 -10.27 14.33 1.82
CA ILE A 276 -10.35 13.42 2.96
C ILE A 276 -10.34 14.29 4.24
N PRO A 277 -11.51 14.75 4.71
CA PRO A 277 -11.62 15.78 5.73
C PRO A 277 -11.07 15.34 7.08
N TYR A 278 -10.59 16.29 7.89
CA TYR A 278 -10.19 16.07 9.27
C TYR A 278 -11.22 15.25 10.06
N CYS A 279 -10.75 14.26 10.81
CA CYS A 279 -11.62 13.48 11.70
C CYS A 279 -12.12 14.34 12.86
N ASN A 280 -13.43 14.35 13.07
CA ASN A 280 -14.06 15.08 14.17
C ASN A 280 -13.62 14.59 15.55
N GLY A 281 -13.21 13.32 15.64
CA GLY A 281 -12.65 12.71 16.85
C GLY A 281 -11.16 13.00 17.07
N TYR A 282 -10.51 13.81 16.21
CA TYR A 282 -9.08 14.12 16.28
C TYR A 282 -8.18 12.87 16.31
N CYS A 283 -8.59 11.81 15.60
CA CYS A 283 -7.86 10.54 15.48
C CYS A 283 -6.79 10.62 14.38
N MET A 284 -5.87 11.57 14.51
CA MET A 284 -4.89 11.93 13.47
C MET A 284 -3.50 12.10 14.06
N ALA A 285 -2.45 11.88 13.27
CA ALA A 285 -1.05 11.97 13.69
C ALA A 285 -0.64 13.36 14.23
N VAL A 286 -1.36 14.42 13.86
CA VAL A 286 -1.18 15.77 14.43
C VAL A 286 -1.47 15.81 15.94
N ASN A 287 -2.31 14.90 16.43
CA ASN A 287 -2.57 14.73 17.84
C ASN A 287 -1.53 13.74 18.42
N PRO A 288 -0.74 14.12 19.45
CA PRO A 288 0.29 13.26 20.04
C PRO A 288 -0.25 11.98 20.69
N LEU A 289 -1.57 11.83 20.87
CA LEU A 289 -2.19 10.55 21.21
C LEU A 289 -1.95 9.46 20.15
N TRP A 290 -1.80 9.87 18.88
CA TRP A 290 -1.70 8.99 17.70
C TRP A 290 -0.32 9.03 17.03
N ARG A 291 0.65 9.69 17.65
CA ARG A 291 2.03 9.81 17.15
C ARG A 291 2.98 9.50 18.30
N LYS A 292 3.50 8.27 18.29
CA LYS A 292 4.23 7.70 19.43
C LYS A 292 5.30 6.72 18.99
N THR A 293 6.31 6.56 19.84
CA THR A 293 7.26 5.45 19.71
C THR A 293 6.61 4.11 20.07
N MET A 294 7.28 3.01 19.74
CA MET A 294 6.82 1.66 20.09
C MET A 294 6.55 1.53 21.60
N SER A 295 7.51 1.92 22.45
CA SER A 295 7.36 1.84 23.91
C SER A 295 6.21 2.71 24.42
N GLN A 296 6.07 3.92 23.88
CA GLN A 296 4.98 4.84 24.24
C GLN A 296 3.59 4.30 23.84
N TRP A 297 3.48 3.62 22.68
CA TRP A 297 2.25 2.95 22.28
C TRP A 297 1.88 1.83 23.27
N VAL A 298 2.84 0.98 23.63
CA VAL A 298 2.62 -0.11 24.60
C VAL A 298 2.15 0.44 25.96
N ASP A 299 2.78 1.50 26.45
CA ASP A 299 2.39 2.17 27.69
C ASP A 299 0.97 2.76 27.62
N GLN A 300 0.60 3.37 26.49
CA GLN A 300 -0.74 3.90 26.28
C GLN A 300 -1.81 2.80 26.33
N ILE A 301 -1.61 1.70 25.60
CA ILE A 301 -2.59 0.59 25.58
C ILE A 301 -2.67 -0.08 26.96
N ASN A 302 -1.53 -0.21 27.67
CA ASN A 302 -1.52 -0.65 29.07
C ASN A 302 -2.36 0.28 29.96
N GLY A 303 -2.21 1.59 29.78
CA GLY A 303 -2.97 2.61 30.50
C GLY A 303 -4.48 2.50 30.25
N TRP A 304 -4.89 2.35 28.98
CA TRP A 304 -6.28 2.10 28.61
C TRP A 304 -6.81 0.80 29.20
N GLY A 305 -5.99 -0.24 29.24
CA GLY A 305 -6.32 -1.55 29.80
C GLY A 305 -6.56 -1.58 31.32
N ARG A 306 -6.14 -0.55 32.06
CA ARG A 306 -6.25 -0.49 33.53
C ARG A 306 -7.44 0.32 34.04
N LYS A 307 -8.07 1.15 33.21
CA LYS A 307 -9.12 2.09 33.64
C LYS A 307 -10.46 1.74 33.00
N SER A 308 -11.53 1.65 33.81
CA SER A 308 -12.91 1.62 33.31
C SER A 308 -13.28 3.03 32.86
N ASN A 309 -13.04 3.33 31.59
CA ASN A 309 -13.23 4.64 31.01
C ASN A 309 -13.72 4.43 29.59
N PHE A 310 -14.97 4.82 29.32
CA PHE A 310 -15.62 4.72 28.02
C PHE A 310 -14.81 5.36 26.89
N VAL A 311 -14.17 6.52 27.15
CA VAL A 311 -13.29 7.18 26.17
C VAL A 311 -12.07 6.31 25.85
N ALA A 312 -11.45 5.67 26.84
CA ALA A 312 -10.31 4.78 26.60
C ALA A 312 -10.71 3.53 25.82
N ILE A 313 -11.89 2.95 26.08
CA ILE A 313 -12.39 1.80 25.33
C ILE A 313 -12.64 2.17 23.87
N ARG A 314 -13.31 3.30 23.61
CA ARG A 314 -13.54 3.81 22.26
C ARG A 314 -12.24 4.09 21.50
N LEU A 315 -11.26 4.75 22.14
CA LEU A 315 -9.96 5.02 21.53
C LEU A 315 -9.21 3.71 21.22
N ALA A 316 -9.33 2.71 22.09
CA ALA A 316 -8.74 1.42 21.87
C ALA A 316 -9.41 0.65 20.72
N ASP A 317 -10.74 0.72 20.61
CA ASP A 317 -11.50 0.14 19.50
C ASP A 317 -11.00 0.67 18.15
N ILE A 318 -10.91 2.01 18.02
CA ILE A 318 -10.33 2.68 16.84
C ILE A 318 -8.88 2.23 16.61
N PHE A 319 -8.08 2.17 17.67
CA PHE A 319 -6.69 1.73 17.57
C PHE A 319 -6.58 0.31 17.01
N PHE A 320 -7.34 -0.68 17.51
CA PHE A 320 -7.15 -2.08 17.10
C PHE A 320 -7.43 -2.36 15.62
N ASP A 321 -8.11 -1.44 14.93
CA ASP A 321 -8.31 -1.49 13.49
C ASP A 321 -7.05 -1.14 12.68
N PHE A 322 -5.97 -0.69 13.33
CA PHE A 322 -4.88 -0.06 12.59
C PHE A 322 -4.25 -0.95 11.51
N GLN A 323 -3.92 -0.40 10.35
CA GLN A 323 -3.06 -1.07 9.39
C GLN A 323 -1.96 -0.14 8.87
N PRO A 324 -0.74 -0.66 8.62
CA PRO A 324 0.31 0.16 8.01
C PRO A 324 -0.05 0.48 6.56
N VAL A 325 0.08 1.75 6.19
CA VAL A 325 -0.13 2.21 4.81
C VAL A 325 1.15 2.75 4.17
N TRP A 326 2.12 3.17 4.99
CA TRP A 326 3.37 3.75 4.51
C TRP A 326 4.49 3.66 5.56
N GLY A 327 5.75 3.71 5.13
CA GLY A 327 6.93 3.55 5.99
C GLY A 327 7.26 2.10 6.33
N LYS A 328 7.99 1.88 7.43
CA LYS A 328 8.46 0.56 7.87
C LYS A 328 7.33 -0.25 8.52
N SER A 329 6.60 -1.00 7.68
CA SER A 329 5.46 -1.83 8.12
C SER A 329 5.76 -2.81 9.26
N ASP A 330 7.02 -3.24 9.42
CA ASP A 330 7.45 -4.08 10.55
C ASP A 330 7.15 -3.44 11.91
N LEU A 331 7.28 -2.11 12.05
CA LEU A 331 6.93 -1.41 13.30
C LEU A 331 5.45 -1.62 13.66
N ALA A 332 4.55 -1.54 12.68
CA ALA A 332 3.12 -1.78 12.88
C ALA A 332 2.82 -3.26 13.17
N ASN A 333 3.48 -4.18 12.47
CA ASN A 333 3.33 -5.62 12.69
C ASN A 333 3.80 -6.02 14.09
N ASP A 334 4.91 -5.46 14.54
CA ASP A 334 5.51 -5.73 15.85
C ASP A 334 4.65 -5.14 16.97
N LEU A 335 4.13 -3.92 16.77
CA LEU A 335 3.18 -3.31 17.70
C LEU A 335 1.94 -4.19 17.82
N ARG A 336 1.36 -4.63 16.69
CA ARG A 336 0.16 -5.49 16.66
C ARG A 336 0.38 -6.77 17.45
N ARG A 337 1.50 -7.47 17.23
CA ARG A 337 1.84 -8.69 17.98
C ARG A 337 1.97 -8.42 19.49
N THR A 338 2.63 -7.32 19.85
CA THR A 338 2.86 -6.94 21.26
C THR A 338 1.55 -6.62 21.98
N VAL A 339 0.74 -5.72 21.42
CA VAL A 339 -0.51 -5.27 22.07
C VAL A 339 -1.57 -6.37 22.12
N THR A 340 -1.68 -7.21 21.08
CA THR A 340 -2.62 -8.33 21.09
C THR A 340 -2.21 -9.41 22.09
N GLY A 341 -0.90 -9.70 22.21
CA GLY A 341 -0.38 -10.61 23.23
C GLY A 341 -0.69 -10.13 24.65
N MET A 342 -0.52 -8.83 24.90
CA MET A 342 -0.82 -8.20 26.18
C MET A 342 -2.33 -8.23 26.51
N VAL A 343 -3.18 -7.84 25.55
CA VAL A 343 -4.62 -7.73 25.74
C VAL A 343 -5.30 -9.09 25.89
N ARG A 344 -4.78 -10.14 25.25
CA ARG A 344 -5.28 -11.51 25.37
C ARG A 344 -5.41 -11.99 26.81
N HIS A 345 -4.55 -11.51 27.71
CA HIS A 345 -4.55 -11.88 29.13
C HIS A 345 -5.26 -10.86 30.03
N ASN A 346 -5.74 -9.74 29.48
CA ASN A 346 -6.47 -8.72 30.21
C ASN A 346 -7.98 -8.92 30.09
N HIS A 347 -8.51 -9.89 30.84
CA HIS A 347 -9.95 -10.22 30.84
C HIS A 347 -10.84 -9.03 31.24
N PHE A 348 -10.35 -8.15 32.12
CA PHE A 348 -11.07 -6.95 32.51
C PHE A 348 -11.30 -6.04 31.29
N PHE A 349 -10.23 -5.73 30.56
CA PHE A 349 -10.31 -4.89 29.37
C PHE A 349 -11.17 -5.51 28.26
N LEU A 350 -11.02 -6.82 27.99
CA LEU A 350 -11.85 -7.53 27.01
C LEU A 350 -13.34 -7.50 27.37
N ARG A 351 -13.67 -7.63 28.67
CA ARG A 351 -15.06 -7.49 29.14
C ARG A 351 -15.60 -6.09 28.89
N GLN A 352 -14.79 -5.05 29.12
CA GLN A 352 -15.20 -3.67 28.87
C GLN A 352 -15.44 -3.41 27.37
N MET A 353 -14.55 -3.89 26.48
CA MET A 353 -14.78 -3.82 25.03
C MET A 353 -16.05 -4.55 24.60
N PHE A 354 -16.31 -5.74 25.16
CA PHE A 354 -17.53 -6.48 24.87
C PHE A 354 -18.79 -5.71 25.31
N GLN A 355 -18.76 -5.10 26.50
CA GLN A 355 -19.91 -4.34 27.01
C GLN A 355 -20.20 -3.11 26.16
N ASP A 356 -19.16 -2.39 25.70
CA ASP A 356 -19.31 -1.24 24.79
C ASP A 356 -19.98 -1.64 23.46
N GLN A 357 -19.64 -2.81 22.92
CA GLN A 357 -20.26 -3.35 21.71
C GLN A 357 -21.67 -3.92 21.95
N ALA A 358 -21.94 -4.49 23.12
CA ALA A 358 -23.26 -5.03 23.46
C ALA A 358 -24.35 -3.95 23.56
N ASP A 359 -23.97 -2.72 23.90
CA ASP A 359 -24.87 -1.57 23.95
C ASP A 359 -25.13 -0.95 22.55
N HIS A 360 -24.42 -1.40 21.50
CA HIS A 360 -24.68 -0.99 20.12
C HIS A 360 -25.83 -1.80 19.52
N ASN A 361 -27.01 -1.19 19.46
CA ASN A 361 -28.12 -1.75 18.70
C ASN A 361 -27.85 -1.64 17.19
N VAL A 362 -28.09 -2.72 16.46
CA VAL A 362 -28.22 -2.67 15.00
C VAL A 362 -29.33 -1.66 14.68
N ALA A 363 -29.15 -0.85 13.63
CA ALA A 363 -30.17 0.10 13.17
C ALA A 363 -31.35 -0.63 12.49
N LEU A 364 -31.93 -1.60 13.20
CA LEU A 364 -33.09 -2.37 12.80
C LEU A 364 -34.20 -2.07 13.80
N GLY A 365 -35.32 -1.56 13.29
CA GLY A 365 -36.54 -1.43 14.06
C GLY A 365 -37.12 -2.80 14.43
N PHE A 366 -38.13 -2.80 15.30
CA PHE A 366 -38.78 -3.99 15.81
C PHE A 366 -39.32 -4.96 14.73
N PHE A 367 -39.60 -4.45 13.52
CA PHE A 367 -40.07 -5.22 12.36
C PHE A 367 -38.97 -5.55 11.33
N GLY A 368 -37.68 -5.34 11.65
CA GLY A 368 -36.55 -5.63 10.77
C GLY A 368 -36.31 -4.61 9.65
N GLY A 369 -36.99 -3.45 9.67
CA GLY A 369 -36.69 -2.32 8.79
C GLY A 369 -35.55 -1.45 9.34
N PHE A 370 -34.82 -0.74 8.48
CA PHE A 370 -33.72 0.13 8.95
C PHE A 370 -34.26 1.34 9.73
N THR A 371 -33.63 1.66 10.87
CA THR A 371 -33.86 2.90 11.62
C THR A 371 -33.00 4.00 10.99
N THR A 372 -33.62 4.94 10.30
CA THR A 372 -32.93 5.98 9.51
C THR A 372 -32.73 7.32 10.25
N GLU A 373 -33.23 7.44 11.49
CA GLU A 373 -33.11 8.64 12.31
C GLU A 373 -32.28 8.35 13.56
N LYS A 374 -31.44 9.33 13.96
CA LYS A 374 -30.57 9.26 15.14
C LYS A 374 -31.25 9.83 16.37
#